data_AF-A0A9W7AW62-F1
#
_entry.id   AF-A0A9W7AW62-F1
#
_cell.length_a   1.000
_cell.length_b   1.000
_cell.length_c   1.000
_cell.angle_alpha   90.00
_cell.angle_beta   90.00
_cell.angle_gamma   90.00
#
_symmetry.space_group_name_H-M   'P 1'
#
loop_
_entity.id
_entity.type
_entity.pdbx_description
1 polymer ?
#
loop_
_entity_poly.entity_id
_entity_poly.type
_entity_poly.pdbx_seq_one_letter_code
_entity_poly.pdbx_strand_id
1 'polypeptide(L)'
;MAVTGLAKGKNAGHKVTKIAKAARPSQRKGRLGKRVALCREIAREVVGLSPYERRILDMIKTGGASAEKRIYKFAKRRLGSHKRAIAKREDIKEVNNQQRAKQA
;
A
#
# COMPACT_ATOMS: atom_id res chain seq x y z
N MET A 1 -14.44 -21.66 14.71
CA MET A 1 -15.76 -21.92 15.31
C MET A 1 -16.41 -23.09 14.58
N ALA A 2 -16.89 -24.08 15.33
CA ALA A 2 -17.57 -25.24 14.76
C ALA A 2 -18.93 -24.83 14.18
N VAL A 3 -19.30 -25.43 13.05
CA VAL A 3 -20.60 -25.18 12.40
C VAL A 3 -21.68 -25.85 13.25
N THR A 4 -22.80 -25.18 13.52
CA THR A 4 -23.83 -25.66 14.46
C THR A 4 -24.85 -26.61 13.83
N GLY A 5 -24.88 -26.73 12.50
CA GLY A 5 -25.90 -27.52 11.78
C GLY A 5 -27.21 -26.78 11.55
N LEU A 6 -27.32 -25.52 12.01
CA LEU A 6 -28.51 -24.69 11.84
C LEU A 6 -28.55 -24.07 10.43
N ALA A 7 -29.75 -23.85 9.89
CA ALA A 7 -29.93 -23.22 8.58
C ALA A 7 -29.60 -21.71 8.58
N LYS A 8 -29.69 -21.03 9.74
CA LYS A 8 -29.45 -19.59 9.90
C LYS A 8 -28.64 -19.30 11.17
N GLY A 9 -27.87 -18.21 11.17
CA GLY A 9 -26.99 -17.80 12.27
C GLY A 9 -25.51 -17.75 11.88
N LYS A 10 -24.66 -17.18 12.74
CA LYS A 10 -23.23 -16.92 12.44
C LYS A 10 -22.41 -18.17 12.11
N ASN A 11 -22.75 -19.30 12.74
CA ASN A 11 -22.10 -20.59 12.52
C ASN A 11 -23.02 -21.59 11.80
N ALA A 12 -23.97 -21.09 11.01
CA ALA A 12 -24.89 -21.91 10.24
C ALA A 12 -24.19 -22.72 9.14
N GLY A 13 -24.89 -23.74 8.66
CA GLY A 13 -24.45 -24.63 7.59
C GLY A 13 -24.32 -26.08 8.06
N HIS A 14 -24.13 -26.96 7.09
CA HIS A 14 -23.95 -28.38 7.34
C HIS A 14 -22.61 -28.66 8.05
N LYS A 15 -22.64 -29.54 9.05
CA LYS A 15 -21.45 -29.93 9.82
C LYS A 15 -20.54 -30.79 8.94
N VAL A 16 -19.50 -30.19 8.37
CA VAL A 16 -18.49 -30.86 7.54
C VAL A 16 -17.10 -30.66 8.14
N THR A 17 -16.26 -31.69 8.06
CA THR A 17 -14.82 -31.62 8.36
C THR A 17 -14.10 -30.82 7.27
N LYS A 18 -13.66 -29.60 7.58
CA LYS A 18 -13.00 -28.73 6.60
C LYS A 18 -11.57 -29.23 6.33
N ILE A 19 -11.26 -29.52 5.07
CA ILE A 19 -9.90 -29.85 4.61
C ILE A 19 -9.08 -28.56 4.47
N ALA A 20 -7.85 -28.56 5.00
CA ALA A 20 -6.90 -27.48 4.79
C ALA A 20 -6.49 -27.42 3.31
N LYS A 21 -6.90 -26.36 2.59
CA LYS A 21 -6.55 -26.17 1.19
C LYS A 21 -5.18 -25.52 1.06
N ALA A 22 -4.29 -26.09 0.25
CA ALA A 22 -3.04 -25.45 -0.11
C ALA A 22 -3.29 -24.16 -0.90
N ALA A 23 -2.47 -23.13 -0.64
CA ALA A 23 -2.56 -21.86 -1.35
C ALA A 23 -2.18 -22.05 -2.82
N ARG A 24 -3.07 -21.67 -3.74
CA ARG A 24 -2.85 -21.83 -5.18
C ARG A 24 -1.81 -20.82 -5.67
N PRO A 25 -0.92 -21.18 -6.63
CA PRO A 25 0.03 -20.22 -7.21
C PRO A 25 -0.63 -18.95 -7.76
N SER A 26 -1.84 -19.04 -8.32
CA SER A 26 -2.62 -17.89 -8.81
C SER A 26 -2.95 -16.86 -7.71
N GLN A 27 -3.09 -17.29 -6.45
CA GLN A 27 -3.33 -16.41 -5.30
C GLN A 27 -2.07 -15.64 -4.86
N ARG A 28 -0.88 -16.05 -5.33
CA ARG A 28 0.40 -15.39 -5.01
C ARG A 28 0.77 -14.27 -5.99
N LYS A 29 -0.02 -14.05 -7.05
CA LYS A 29 0.23 -13.02 -8.06
C LYS A 29 0.27 -11.62 -7.41
N GLY A 30 1.31 -10.85 -7.71
CA GLY A 30 1.52 -9.49 -7.19
C GLY A 30 2.43 -9.37 -5.97
N ARG A 31 2.88 -10.49 -5.38
CA ARG A 31 3.88 -10.47 -4.30
C ARG A 31 5.22 -9.97 -4.83
N LEU A 32 5.86 -9.07 -4.08
CA LEU A 32 7.18 -8.55 -4.41
C LEU A 32 8.26 -9.62 -4.14
N GLY A 33 9.05 -9.96 -5.16
CA GLY A 33 10.22 -10.84 -5.03
C GLY A 33 11.53 -10.05 -4.93
N LYS A 34 12.58 -10.66 -4.35
CA LYS A 34 13.89 -10.00 -4.11
C LYS A 34 14.49 -9.36 -5.38
N ARG A 35 14.53 -10.12 -6.49
CA ARG A 35 15.04 -9.63 -7.79
C ARG A 35 14.26 -8.41 -8.29
N VAL A 36 12.93 -8.46 -8.22
CA VAL A 36 12.07 -7.36 -8.71
C VAL A 36 12.18 -6.14 -7.82
N ALA A 37 12.35 -6.31 -6.51
CA ALA A 37 12.59 -5.21 -5.59
C ALA A 37 13.88 -4.45 -5.96
N LEU A 38 14.99 -5.17 -6.15
CA LEU A 38 16.26 -4.57 -6.58
C LEU A 38 16.14 -3.83 -7.91
N CYS A 39 15.48 -4.43 -8.91
CA CYS A 39 15.28 -3.77 -10.20
C CYS A 39 14.46 -2.47 -10.09
N ARG A 40 13.44 -2.45 -9.22
CA ARG A 40 12.60 -1.26 -9.00
C ARG A 40 13.34 -0.15 -8.26
N GLU A 41 14.21 -0.52 -7.32
CA GLU A 41 15.07 0.44 -6.61
C GLU A 41 16.03 1.15 -7.56
N ILE A 42 16.76 0.38 -8.38
CA ILE A 42 17.67 0.92 -9.40
C ILE A 42 16.93 1.84 -10.38
N ALA A 43 15.77 1.41 -10.89
CA ALA A 43 14.99 2.23 -11.81
C ALA A 43 14.51 3.55 -11.17
N ARG A 44 14.16 3.52 -9.89
CA ARG A 44 13.72 4.71 -9.14
C ARG A 44 14.87 5.67 -8.85
N GLU A 45 16.08 5.16 -8.63
CA GLU A 45 17.29 5.97 -8.49
C GLU A 45 17.64 6.69 -9.81
N VAL A 46 17.59 5.98 -10.94
CA VAL A 46 17.96 6.53 -12.26
C VAL A 46 16.92 7.54 -12.77
N VAL A 47 15.63 7.20 -12.72
CA VAL A 47 14.56 8.05 -13.31
C VAL A 47 14.11 9.14 -12.34
N GLY A 48 14.22 8.91 -11.03
CA GLY A 48 13.76 9.83 -10.00
C GLY A 48 12.24 9.92 -9.86
N LEU A 49 11.79 11.02 -9.24
CA LEU A 49 10.36 11.26 -8.93
C LEU A 49 9.65 12.05 -10.04
N SER A 50 8.42 11.65 -10.33
CA SER A 50 7.55 12.39 -11.25
C SER A 50 7.17 13.78 -10.70
N PRO A 51 6.74 14.73 -11.56
CA PRO A 51 6.44 16.10 -11.12
C PRO A 51 5.38 16.19 -10.00
N TYR A 52 4.36 15.33 -10.03
CA TYR A 52 3.33 15.32 -8.99
C TYR A 52 3.84 14.70 -7.68
N GLU A 53 4.78 13.75 -7.75
CA GLU A 53 5.41 13.14 -6.58
C GLU A 53 6.38 14.12 -5.92
N ARG A 54 7.15 14.88 -6.71
CA ARG A 54 7.98 15.98 -6.20
C ARG A 54 7.15 17.03 -5.47
N ARG A 55 6.03 17.45 -6.04
CA ARG A 55 5.12 18.40 -5.36
C ARG A 55 4.54 17.82 -4.05
N ILE A 56 4.32 16.51 -3.97
CA ILE A 56 3.91 15.85 -2.71
C ILE A 56 5.05 15.90 -1.69
N LEU A 57 6.27 15.61 -2.11
CA LEU A 57 7.46 15.69 -1.25
C LEU A 57 7.67 17.11 -0.71
N ASP A 58 7.51 18.13 -1.56
CA ASP A 58 7.61 19.53 -1.13
C ASP A 58 6.55 19.89 -0.09
N MET A 59 5.30 19.47 -0.33
CA MET A 59 4.20 19.66 0.64
C MET A 59 4.45 18.94 1.97
N ILE A 60 5.19 17.82 1.97
CA ILE A 60 5.61 17.12 3.20
C ILE A 60 6.70 17.91 3.92
N LYS A 61 7.69 18.42 3.18
CA LYS A 61 8.82 19.21 3.73
C LYS A 61 8.38 20.54 4.35
N THR A 62 7.39 21.23 3.74
CA THR A 62 6.86 22.50 4.29
C THR A 62 6.21 22.32 5.67
N GLY A 63 5.72 21.12 6.01
CA GLY A 63 5.14 20.82 7.33
C GLY A 63 3.80 21.53 7.64
N GLY A 64 3.23 21.22 8.81
CA GLY A 64 2.03 21.85 9.38
C GLY A 64 0.87 20.89 9.69
N ALA A 65 0.01 21.25 10.67
CA ALA A 65 -1.12 20.43 11.13
C ALA A 65 -2.18 20.12 10.04
N SER A 66 -2.27 20.96 9.00
CA SER A 66 -3.22 20.81 7.88
C SER A 66 -2.59 20.22 6.61
N ALA A 67 -1.28 19.93 6.61
CA ALA A 67 -0.55 19.50 5.41
C ALA A 67 -1.01 18.12 4.92
N GLU A 68 -1.31 17.20 5.83
CA GLU A 68 -1.66 15.82 5.49
C GLU A 68 -2.98 15.70 4.70
N LYS A 69 -4.01 16.49 5.09
CA LYS A 69 -5.29 16.56 4.38
C LYS A 69 -5.12 17.19 2.99
N ARG A 70 -4.25 18.20 2.86
CA ARG A 70 -3.91 18.85 1.59
C ARG A 70 -3.17 17.91 0.64
N ILE A 71 -2.20 17.16 1.14
CA ILE A 71 -1.48 16.14 0.37
C ILE A 71 -2.44 15.07 -0.12
N TYR A 72 -3.30 14.56 0.76
CA TYR A 72 -4.32 13.56 0.39
C TYR A 72 -5.26 14.09 -0.70
N LYS A 73 -5.79 15.32 -0.57
CA LYS A 73 -6.67 15.91 -1.59
C LYS A 73 -5.94 16.07 -2.94
N PHE A 74 -4.67 16.49 -2.92
CA PHE A 74 -3.88 16.59 -4.14
C PHE A 74 -3.62 15.22 -4.78
N ALA A 75 -3.18 14.23 -4.01
CA ALA A 75 -2.91 12.87 -4.48
C ALA A 75 -4.19 12.21 -5.00
N LYS A 76 -5.34 12.38 -4.34
CA LYS A 76 -6.63 11.86 -4.81
C LYS A 76 -7.06 12.50 -6.13
N ARG A 77 -6.85 13.81 -6.31
CA ARG A 77 -7.14 14.48 -7.59
C ARG A 77 -6.26 13.98 -8.73
N ARG A 78 -5.04 13.52 -8.45
CA ARG A 78 -4.12 12.95 -9.45
C ARG A 78 -4.33 11.46 -9.72
N LEU A 79 -4.64 10.66 -8.70
CA LEU A 79 -4.71 9.18 -8.78
C LEU A 79 -6.15 8.62 -8.80
N GLY A 80 -7.15 9.46 -8.56
CA GLY A 80 -8.58 9.15 -8.62
C GLY A 80 -9.17 8.52 -7.35
N SER A 81 -8.48 7.53 -6.74
CA SER A 81 -9.05 6.74 -5.63
C SER A 81 -8.42 7.00 -4.26
N HIS A 82 -9.20 6.79 -3.20
CA HIS A 82 -8.78 6.97 -1.81
C HIS A 82 -7.60 6.07 -1.43
N LYS A 83 -7.69 4.76 -1.70
CA LYS A 83 -6.65 3.78 -1.35
C LYS A 83 -5.32 4.09 -2.03
N ARG A 84 -5.35 4.48 -3.32
CA ARG A 84 -4.13 4.87 -4.06
C ARG A 84 -3.52 6.17 -3.53
N ALA A 85 -4.35 7.15 -3.18
CA ALA A 85 -3.89 8.41 -2.62
C ALA A 85 -3.17 8.22 -1.28
N ILE A 86 -3.72 7.41 -0.38
CA ILE A 86 -3.07 7.07 0.89
C ILE A 86 -1.77 6.30 0.64
N ALA A 87 -1.80 5.25 -0.18
CA ALA A 87 -0.61 4.47 -0.48
C ALA A 87 0.53 5.33 -1.05
N LYS A 88 0.21 6.25 -1.97
CA LYS A 88 1.21 7.16 -2.55
C LYS A 88 1.73 8.17 -1.53
N ARG A 89 0.86 8.67 -0.64
CA ARG A 89 1.31 9.56 0.45
C ARG A 89 2.32 8.86 1.36
N GLU A 90 2.05 7.62 1.77
CA GLU A 90 2.96 6.86 2.63
C GLU A 90 4.27 6.51 1.91
N ASP A 91 4.22 6.12 0.63
CA ASP A 91 5.42 5.89 -0.22
C ASP A 91 6.33 7.13 -0.26
N ILE A 92 5.77 8.34 -0.45
CA ILE A 92 6.58 9.57 -0.47
C ILE A 92 7.07 9.99 0.92
N LYS A 93 6.32 9.71 1.99
CA LYS A 93 6.81 9.90 3.37
C LYS A 93 8.03 9.01 3.66
N GLU A 94 7.97 7.75 3.23
CA GLU A 94 9.10 6.82 3.37
C GLU A 94 10.33 7.31 2.61
N VAL A 95 10.15 7.78 1.36
CA VAL A 95 11.23 8.40 0.59
C VAL A 95 11.84 9.60 1.33
N ASN A 96 11.02 10.47 1.92
CA ASN A 96 11.52 11.61 2.69
C ASN A 96 12.32 11.16 3.92
N ASN A 97 11.87 10.12 4.62
CA ASN A 97 12.57 9.58 5.77
C ASN A 97 13.93 8.95 5.37
N GLN A 98 13.97 8.21 4.26
CA GLN A 98 15.22 7.66 3.71
C GLN A 98 16.19 8.78 3.31
N GLN A 99 15.69 9.86 2.68
CA GLN A 99 16.52 11.02 2.35
C GLN A 99 17.10 11.68 3.61
N ARG A 100 16.31 11.87 4.66
CA ARG A 100 16.77 12.43 5.93
C ARG A 100 17.79 11.52 6.63
N ALA A 101 17.56 10.21 6.62
CA ALA A 101 18.47 9.24 7.22
C ALA A 101 19.82 9.16 6.48
N LYS A 102 19.84 9.38 5.17
CA LYS A 102 21.08 9.45 4.37
C LYS A 102 21.87 10.75 4.57
N GLN A 103 21.18 11.81 5.00
CA GLN A 103 21.78 13.13 5.24
C GLN A 103 22.35 13.29 6.65
N ALA A 104 21.87 12.49 7.61
CA ALA A 104 22.43 12.37 8.94
C ALA A 104 23.66 11.46 8.92
#